data_AF-A0A517XRM4-F1
#
_entry.id   AF-A0A517XRM4-F1
#
_cell.length_a   1.000
_cell.length_b   1.000
_cell.length_c   1.000
_cell.angle_alpha   90.00
_cell.angle_beta   90.00
_cell.angle_gamma   90.00
#
_symmetry.space_group_name_H-M   'P 1'
#
loop_
_entity.id
_entity.type
_entity.pdbx_description
1 polymer ?
#
loop_
_entity_poly.entity_id
_entity_poly.type
_entity_poly.pdbx_seq_one_letter_code
_entity_poly.pdbx_strand_id
1 'polypeptide(L)'
;MDHFTRLGLPRRFVVDAAALERAYLAQSRAVHPDYHAAGAAADLAASTDLSAAVNEAYTTLRDPFARADYLLGLLGGPPASQEKGVEPTFLAEVMDLRERAEDAIQHAAVRADIEERSAALMTQVADGFARVEAGDAGRLVAVRRSLNALKTLRSLARALPED
;
A
#
# COMPACT_ATOMS: atom_id res chain seq x y z
N MET A 1 3.41 -18.97 3.09
CA MET A 1 3.53 -18.00 4.19
C MET A 1 3.33 -16.61 3.62
N ASP A 2 2.53 -15.76 4.28
CA ASP A 2 2.30 -14.37 3.85
C ASP A 2 3.44 -13.42 4.27
N HIS A 3 3.47 -12.20 3.71
CA HIS A 3 4.54 -11.21 3.94
C HIS A 3 4.63 -10.74 5.40
N PHE A 4 3.49 -10.61 6.11
CA PHE A 4 3.51 -10.22 7.52
C PHE A 4 4.14 -11.31 8.36
N THR A 5 3.69 -12.55 8.17
CA THR A 5 4.28 -13.71 8.87
C THR A 5 5.76 -13.89 8.54
N ARG A 6 6.19 -13.66 7.29
CA ARG A 6 7.60 -13.74 6.88
C ARG A 6 8.50 -12.76 7.63
N LEU A 7 7.99 -11.55 7.91
CA LEU A 7 8.72 -10.53 8.67
C LEU A 7 8.41 -10.58 10.17
N GLY A 8 7.63 -11.56 10.65
CA GLY A 8 7.25 -11.66 12.05
C GLY A 8 6.37 -10.51 12.54
N LEU A 9 5.60 -9.89 11.64
CA LEU A 9 4.72 -8.76 11.93
C LEU A 9 3.25 -9.21 12.00
N PRO A 10 2.41 -8.52 12.80
CA PRO A 10 0.97 -8.77 12.78
C PRO A 10 0.35 -8.25 11.47
N ARG A 11 -0.69 -8.94 10.99
CA ARG A 11 -1.47 -8.54 9.80
C ARG A 11 -2.30 -7.28 10.09
N ARG A 12 -1.67 -6.12 9.99
CA ARG A 12 -2.28 -4.81 10.24
C ARG A 12 -1.91 -3.84 9.14
N PHE A 13 -2.83 -2.91 8.83
CA PHE A 13 -2.55 -1.86 7.86
C PHE A 13 -1.55 -0.84 8.40
N VAL A 14 -1.72 -0.42 9.65
CA VAL A 14 -0.77 0.46 10.34
C VAL A 14 0.43 -0.37 10.77
N VAL A 15 1.58 -0.08 10.17
CA VAL A 15 2.86 -0.73 10.45
C VAL A 15 3.87 0.34 10.84
N ASP A 16 4.55 0.13 11.97
CA ASP A 16 5.67 0.98 12.39
C ASP A 16 6.84 0.77 11.42
N ALA A 17 7.27 1.86 10.75
CA ALA A 17 8.32 1.82 9.75
C ALA A 17 9.68 1.35 10.32
N ALA A 18 10.00 1.74 11.57
CA ALA A 18 11.23 1.31 12.23
C ALA A 18 11.15 -0.16 12.64
N ALA A 19 9.98 -0.64 13.07
CA ALA A 19 9.78 -2.07 13.34
C ALA A 19 9.89 -2.91 12.06
N LEU A 20 9.31 -2.44 10.95
CA LEU A 20 9.42 -3.07 9.64
C LEU A 20 10.87 -3.15 9.16
N GLU A 21 11.62 -2.05 9.27
CA GLU A 21 13.03 -1.99 8.89
C GLU A 21 13.87 -2.98 9.72
N ARG A 22 13.69 -2.99 11.05
CA ARG A 22 14.41 -3.93 11.94
C ARG A 22 14.08 -5.39 11.59
N ALA A 23 12.81 -5.70 11.34
CA ALA A 23 12.39 -7.04 10.94
C ALA A 23 13.02 -7.47 9.62
N TYR A 24 13.04 -6.57 8.62
CA TYR A 24 13.67 -6.81 7.34
C TYR A 24 15.16 -7.10 7.46
N LEU A 25 15.91 -6.25 8.18
CA LEU A 25 17.35 -6.44 8.37
C LEU A 25 17.67 -7.75 9.12
N ALA A 26 16.86 -8.11 10.11
CA ALA A 26 17.02 -9.37 10.84
C ALA A 26 16.80 -10.59 9.93
N GLN A 27 15.72 -10.59 9.14
CA GLN A 27 15.40 -11.69 8.23
C GLN A 27 16.39 -11.78 7.07
N SER A 28 16.77 -10.65 6.48
CA SER A 28 17.75 -10.58 5.38
C SER A 28 19.10 -11.19 5.79
N ARG A 29 19.57 -10.89 7.01
CA ARG A 29 20.80 -11.51 7.57
C ARG A 29 20.66 -13.01 7.75
N ALA A 30 19.50 -13.50 8.19
CA ALA A 30 19.27 -14.93 8.43
C ALA A 30 19.22 -15.76 7.15
N VAL A 31 18.89 -15.16 6.01
CA VAL A 31 18.77 -15.85 4.72
C VAL A 31 19.88 -15.51 3.73
N HIS A 32 20.88 -14.72 4.16
CA HIS A 32 21.86 -14.14 3.24
C HIS A 32 22.73 -15.21 2.57
N PRO A 33 22.90 -15.18 1.24
CA PRO A 33 23.70 -16.15 0.49
C PRO A 33 25.15 -16.27 0.98
N ASP A 34 25.75 -15.18 1.46
CA ASP A 34 27.12 -15.20 1.99
C ASP A 34 27.32 -16.12 3.20
N TYR A 35 26.29 -16.40 4.00
CA TYR A 35 26.38 -17.38 5.10
C TYR A 35 26.23 -18.83 4.59
N HIS A 36 25.67 -19.01 3.40
CA HIS A 36 25.40 -20.30 2.77
C HIS A 36 26.33 -20.58 1.57
N ALA A 37 27.25 -19.67 1.24
CA ALA A 37 28.18 -19.78 0.12
C ALA A 37 29.20 -20.93 0.25
N ALA A 38 29.35 -21.51 1.45
CA ALA A 38 30.12 -22.72 1.69
C ALA A 38 29.30 -24.03 1.52
N GLY A 39 28.02 -23.93 1.16
CA GLY A 39 27.08 -25.06 0.96
C GLY A 39 27.02 -25.56 -0.49
N ALA A 40 26.22 -26.61 -0.74
CA ALA A 40 26.01 -27.16 -2.07
C ALA A 40 25.23 -26.18 -2.96
N ALA A 41 25.30 -26.31 -4.30
CA ALA A 41 24.59 -25.41 -5.23
C ALA A 41 23.06 -25.31 -4.98
N ALA A 42 22.46 -26.36 -4.41
CA ALA A 42 21.06 -26.37 -3.99
C ALA A 42 20.79 -25.43 -2.80
N ASP A 43 21.75 -25.29 -1.88
CA ASP A 43 21.63 -24.41 -0.70
C ASP A 43 21.73 -22.93 -1.10
N LEU A 44 22.55 -22.63 -2.13
CA LEU A 44 22.68 -21.28 -2.68
C LEU A 44 21.41 -20.83 -3.42
N ALA A 45 20.81 -21.72 -4.22
CA ALA A 45 19.55 -21.43 -4.91
C ALA A 45 18.42 -21.17 -3.90
N ALA A 46 18.29 -22.03 -2.88
CA ALA A 46 17.31 -21.85 -1.82
C ALA A 46 17.49 -20.53 -1.04
N SER A 47 18.73 -20.16 -0.72
CA SER A 47 19.04 -18.89 -0.04
C SER A 47 18.69 -17.67 -0.91
N THR A 48 18.91 -17.76 -2.22
CA THR A 48 18.54 -16.72 -3.18
C THR A 48 17.02 -16.51 -3.21
N ASP A 49 16.25 -17.59 -3.32
CA ASP A 49 14.79 -17.54 -3.34
C ASP A 49 14.22 -16.97 -2.02
N LEU A 50 14.81 -17.36 -0.89
CA LEU A 50 14.43 -16.82 0.43
C LEU A 50 14.72 -15.32 0.54
N SER A 51 15.89 -14.88 0.07
CA SER A 51 16.28 -13.47 0.05
C SER A 51 15.32 -12.65 -0.81
N ALA A 52 14.99 -13.13 -2.01
CA ALA A 52 14.02 -12.49 -2.89
C ALA A 52 12.65 -12.34 -2.21
N ALA A 53 12.18 -13.39 -1.54
CA ALA A 53 10.89 -13.36 -0.84
C ALA A 53 10.86 -12.42 0.38
N VAL A 54 11.98 -12.24 1.08
CA VAL A 54 12.13 -11.26 2.17
C VAL A 54 12.10 -9.83 1.61
N ASN A 55 12.79 -9.58 0.49
CA ASN A 55 12.80 -8.29 -0.19
C ASN A 55 11.41 -7.91 -0.72
N GLU A 56 10.69 -8.86 -1.30
CA GLU A 56 9.31 -8.67 -1.77
C GLU A 56 8.38 -8.34 -0.60
N ALA A 57 8.47 -9.08 0.51
CA ALA A 57 7.68 -8.79 1.70
C ALA A 57 7.95 -7.38 2.23
N TYR A 58 9.21 -6.97 2.31
CA TYR A 58 9.57 -5.63 2.76
C TYR A 58 9.06 -4.54 1.81
N THR A 59 9.27 -4.70 0.51
CA THR A 59 8.83 -3.74 -0.51
C THR A 59 7.32 -3.56 -0.48
N THR A 60 6.57 -4.67 -0.43
CA THR A 60 5.11 -4.66 -0.36
C THR A 60 4.60 -4.05 0.94
N LEU A 61 5.19 -4.39 2.09
CA LEU A 61 4.75 -3.85 3.37
C LEU A 61 5.24 -2.43 3.63
N ARG A 62 6.23 -1.90 2.90
CA ARG A 62 6.71 -0.53 3.06
C ARG A 62 5.81 0.48 2.35
N ASP A 63 5.36 0.17 1.14
CA ASP A 63 4.43 1.03 0.40
C ASP A 63 2.99 0.88 0.94
N PRO A 64 2.34 1.96 1.40
CA PRO A 64 1.00 1.86 1.99
C PRO A 64 -0.07 1.41 0.99
N PHE A 65 0.07 1.67 -0.30
CA PHE A 65 -0.89 1.24 -1.31
C PHE A 65 -0.77 -0.26 -1.60
N ALA A 66 0.46 -0.74 -1.79
CA ALA A 66 0.76 -2.17 -1.96
C ALA A 66 0.37 -2.95 -0.71
N ARG A 67 0.67 -2.41 0.48
CA ARG A 67 0.26 -3.00 1.76
C ARG A 67 -1.26 -3.09 1.91
N ALA A 68 -2.00 -2.05 1.51
CA ALA A 68 -3.46 -2.06 1.55
C ALA A 68 -4.04 -3.10 0.58
N ASP A 69 -3.54 -3.16 -0.66
CA ASP A 69 -3.97 -4.15 -1.65
C ASP A 69 -3.71 -5.58 -1.16
N TYR A 70 -2.51 -5.82 -0.63
CA TYR A 70 -2.10 -7.10 -0.10
C TYR A 70 -2.97 -7.54 1.07
N LEU A 71 -3.18 -6.64 2.04
CA LEU A 71 -4.00 -6.93 3.21
C LEU A 71 -5.47 -7.17 2.84
N LEU A 72 -6.03 -6.42 1.89
CA LEU A 72 -7.38 -6.70 1.36
C LEU A 72 -7.47 -8.11 0.79
N GLY A 73 -6.49 -8.54 -0.01
CA GLY A 73 -6.44 -9.90 -0.55
C GLY A 73 -6.39 -10.98 0.53
N LEU A 74 -5.59 -10.78 1.58
CA LEU A 74 -5.52 -11.71 2.72
C LEU A 74 -6.82 -11.80 3.51
N LEU A 75 -7.61 -10.73 3.53
CA LEU A 75 -8.90 -10.67 4.23
C LEU A 75 -10.09 -11.11 3.36
N GLY A 76 -9.84 -11.52 2.09
CA GLY A 76 -10.90 -11.92 1.16
C GLY A 76 -11.67 -10.75 0.53
N GLY A 77 -11.11 -9.54 0.57
CA GLY A 77 -11.69 -8.36 -0.06
C GLY A 77 -11.55 -8.37 -1.59
N PRO A 78 -12.36 -7.58 -2.31
CA PRO A 78 -12.33 -7.55 -3.76
C PRO A 78 -10.99 -6.99 -4.29
N PRO A 79 -10.44 -7.55 -5.38
CA PRO A 79 -9.33 -6.95 -6.11
C PRO A 79 -9.79 -5.67 -6.83
N ALA A 80 -8.84 -4.79 -7.14
CA ALA A 80 -9.11 -3.55 -7.87
C ALA A 80 -9.75 -3.76 -9.26
N SER A 81 -9.59 -4.95 -9.86
CA SER A 81 -10.22 -5.31 -11.13
C SER A 81 -11.72 -5.56 -11.02
N GLN A 82 -12.21 -5.98 -9.85
CA GLN A 82 -13.62 -6.32 -9.60
C GLN A 82 -14.42 -5.14 -9.01
N GLU A 83 -13.78 -4.27 -8.23
CA GLU A 83 -14.40 -3.07 -7.67
C GLU A 83 -13.64 -1.84 -8.18
N LYS A 84 -14.18 -1.27 -9.26
CA LYS A 84 -13.67 -0.05 -9.92
C LYS A 84 -14.42 1.20 -9.45
N GLY A 85 -15.43 1.05 -8.60
CA GLY A 85 -16.24 2.13 -8.11
C GLY A 85 -15.42 3.12 -7.28
N VAL A 86 -15.66 4.39 -7.59
CA VAL A 86 -15.43 5.53 -6.69
C VAL A 86 -16.81 6.13 -6.45
N GLU A 87 -17.08 6.61 -5.22
CA GLU A 87 -18.38 7.18 -4.88
C GLU A 87 -18.71 8.36 -5.82
N PRO A 88 -19.97 8.51 -6.29
CA PRO A 88 -20.33 9.58 -7.23
C PRO A 88 -19.96 10.99 -6.75
N THR A 89 -20.07 11.24 -5.44
CA THR A 89 -19.67 12.52 -4.82
C THR A 89 -18.18 12.79 -4.97
N PHE A 90 -17.34 11.76 -4.84
CA PHE A 90 -15.90 11.87 -5.01
C PHE A 90 -15.52 12.15 -6.48
N LEU A 91 -16.29 11.63 -7.45
CA LEU A 91 -16.02 11.94 -8.86
C LEU A 91 -16.18 13.43 -9.15
N ALA A 92 -17.22 14.08 -8.59
CA ALA A 92 -17.41 15.52 -8.72
C ALA A 92 -16.24 16.31 -8.11
N GLU A 93 -15.76 15.90 -6.93
CA GLU A 93 -14.58 16.52 -6.30
C GLU A 93 -13.32 16.40 -7.17
N VAL A 94 -13.09 15.25 -7.79
CA VAL A 94 -11.94 15.05 -8.69
C VAL A 94 -12.07 15.89 -9.96
N MET A 95 -13.28 16.08 -10.49
CA MET A 95 -13.50 16.96 -11.64
C MET A 95 -13.22 18.42 -11.27
N ASP A 96 -13.71 18.91 -10.13
CA ASP A 96 -13.41 20.26 -9.61
C ASP A 96 -11.90 20.48 -9.46
N LEU A 97 -11.18 19.52 -8.88
CA LEU A 97 -9.71 19.61 -8.75
C LEU A 97 -9.00 19.63 -10.10
N ARG A 98 -9.52 18.97 -11.13
CA ARG A 98 -8.96 18.99 -12.49
C ARG A 98 -9.19 20.34 -13.16
N GLU A 99 -10.41 20.87 -13.09
CA GLU A 99 -10.73 22.20 -13.62
C GLU A 99 -9.86 23.28 -12.97
N ARG A 100 -9.75 23.25 -11.64
CA ARG A 100 -8.87 24.16 -10.88
C ARG A 100 -7.39 23.99 -11.24
N ALA A 101 -6.94 22.79 -11.59
CA ALA A 101 -5.57 22.56 -12.07
C ALA A 101 -5.37 23.14 -13.48
N GLU A 102 -6.34 22.98 -14.37
CA GLU A 102 -6.26 23.49 -15.75
C GLU A 102 -6.26 25.03 -15.81
N ASP A 103 -7.03 25.67 -14.92
CA ASP A 103 -7.13 27.14 -14.83
C ASP A 103 -5.99 27.78 -14.02
N ALA A 104 -5.20 26.99 -13.30
CA ALA A 104 -4.17 27.50 -12.41
C ALA A 104 -2.91 27.95 -13.18
N ILE A 105 -2.46 29.18 -12.88
CA ILE A 105 -1.11 29.64 -13.27
C ILE A 105 -0.04 28.96 -12.39
N GLN A 106 -0.39 28.67 -11.13
CA GLN A 106 0.45 27.96 -10.17
C GLN A 106 -0.38 26.89 -9.44
N HIS A 107 0.16 25.69 -9.37
CA HIS A 107 -0.48 24.47 -8.88
C HIS A 107 -0.23 24.22 -7.39
N ALA A 108 0.55 25.06 -6.70
CA ALA A 108 0.85 24.89 -5.27
C ALA A 108 -0.42 24.76 -4.40
N ALA A 109 -1.44 25.58 -4.66
CA ALA A 109 -2.71 25.52 -3.94
C ALA A 109 -3.50 24.24 -4.24
N VAL A 110 -3.54 23.81 -5.51
CA VAL A 110 -4.21 22.57 -5.91
C VAL A 110 -3.49 21.35 -5.33
N ARG A 111 -2.15 21.37 -5.32
CA ARG A 111 -1.30 20.34 -4.73
C ARG A 111 -1.57 20.19 -3.23
N ALA A 112 -1.62 21.31 -2.49
CA ALA A 112 -1.93 21.31 -1.06
C ALA A 112 -3.34 20.72 -0.76
N ASP A 113 -4.35 21.09 -1.57
CA ASP A 113 -5.71 20.54 -1.44
C ASP A 113 -5.74 19.02 -1.69
N ILE A 114 -5.05 18.56 -2.74
CA ILE A 114 -4.93 17.12 -3.03
C ILE A 114 -4.20 16.39 -1.89
N GLU A 115 -3.15 16.96 -1.32
CA GLU A 115 -2.40 16.39 -0.20
C GLU A 115 -3.27 16.25 1.05
N GLU A 116 -4.03 17.29 1.41
CA GLU A 116 -4.95 17.29 2.55
C GLU A 116 -6.01 16.19 2.40
N ARG A 117 -6.67 16.13 1.24
CA ARG A 117 -7.67 15.10 0.96
C ARG A 117 -7.08 13.70 0.94
N SER A 118 -5.86 13.55 0.42
CA SER A 118 -5.14 12.28 0.42
C SER A 118 -4.83 11.81 1.84
N ALA A 119 -4.44 12.72 2.74
CA ALA A 119 -4.22 12.40 4.15
C ALA A 119 -5.50 11.97 4.86
N ALA A 120 -6.62 12.65 4.58
CA ALA A 120 -7.93 12.27 5.11
C ALA A 120 -8.37 10.87 4.64
N LEU A 121 -8.26 10.59 3.33
CA LEU A 121 -8.58 9.27 2.77
C LEU A 121 -7.66 8.17 3.30
N MET A 122 -6.37 8.44 3.50
CA MET A 122 -5.44 7.48 4.12
C MET A 122 -5.88 7.12 5.54
N THR A 123 -6.36 8.10 6.32
CA THR A 123 -6.90 7.88 7.66
C THR A 123 -8.17 7.02 7.59
N GLN A 124 -9.07 7.28 6.65
CA GLN A 124 -10.27 6.46 6.44
C GLN A 124 -9.94 5.01 6.07
N VAL A 125 -8.93 4.78 5.22
CA VAL A 125 -8.45 3.43 4.89
C VAL A 125 -7.95 2.73 6.15
N ALA A 126 -7.14 3.42 6.98
CA ALA A 126 -6.62 2.87 8.22
C ALA A 126 -7.73 2.50 9.21
N ASP A 127 -8.68 3.40 9.44
CA ASP A 127 -9.84 3.17 10.31
C ASP A 127 -10.73 2.05 9.79
N GLY A 128 -10.93 1.99 8.47
CA GLY A 128 -11.68 0.93 7.82
C GLY A 128 -11.08 -0.44 8.12
N PHE A 129 -9.76 -0.60 7.96
CA PHE A 129 -9.05 -1.84 8.31
C PHE A 129 -9.10 -2.15 9.81
N ALA A 130 -8.95 -1.15 10.68
CA ALA A 130 -8.95 -1.34 12.13
C ALA A 130 -10.27 -1.91 12.67
N ARG A 131 -11.36 -1.73 11.93
CA ARG A 131 -12.71 -2.16 12.33
C ARG A 131 -13.23 -3.34 11.50
N VAL A 132 -12.42 -3.97 10.65
CA VAL A 132 -12.83 -5.18 9.92
C VAL A 132 -13.00 -6.34 10.89
N GLU A 133 -14.18 -6.93 10.90
CA GLU A 133 -14.48 -8.16 11.61
C GLU A 133 -14.49 -9.35 10.64
N ALA A 134 -14.39 -10.58 11.16
CA ALA A 134 -14.41 -11.78 10.34
C ALA A 134 -15.73 -11.88 9.55
N GLY A 135 -15.64 -11.96 8.22
CA GLY A 135 -16.81 -12.06 7.33
C GLY A 135 -17.43 -10.71 6.92
N ASP A 136 -16.86 -9.57 7.32
CA ASP A 136 -17.38 -8.24 6.95
C ASP A 136 -16.97 -7.83 5.51
N ALA A 137 -17.57 -8.51 4.53
CA ALA A 137 -17.35 -8.22 3.11
C ALA A 137 -17.72 -6.77 2.75
N GLY A 138 -18.75 -6.20 3.38
CA GLY A 138 -19.18 -4.82 3.15
C GLY A 138 -18.10 -3.80 3.52
N ARG A 139 -17.43 -3.99 4.67
CA ARG A 139 -16.29 -3.16 5.07
C ARG A 139 -15.12 -3.27 4.11
N LEU A 140 -14.82 -4.47 3.65
CA LEU A 140 -13.71 -4.70 2.72
C LEU A 140 -13.96 -3.99 1.37
N VAL A 141 -15.22 -3.98 0.91
CA VAL A 141 -15.65 -3.17 -0.25
C VAL A 141 -15.48 -1.67 0.03
N ALA A 142 -15.89 -1.19 1.20
CA ALA A 142 -15.74 0.22 1.58
C ALA A 142 -14.25 0.65 1.62
N VAL A 143 -13.39 -0.15 2.26
CA VAL A 143 -11.94 0.07 2.30
C VAL A 143 -11.35 0.08 0.89
N ARG A 144 -11.77 -0.85 0.02
CA ARG A 144 -11.36 -0.87 -1.39
C ARG A 144 -11.74 0.42 -2.12
N ARG A 145 -12.95 0.94 -1.92
CA ARG A 145 -13.39 2.20 -2.54
C ARG A 145 -12.59 3.40 -2.04
N SER A 146 -12.34 3.52 -0.74
CA SER A 146 -11.47 4.57 -0.18
C SER A 146 -10.04 4.49 -0.74
N LEU A 147 -9.50 3.27 -0.89
CA LEU A 147 -8.19 3.05 -1.50
C LEU A 147 -8.17 3.44 -3.00
N ASN A 148 -9.23 3.15 -3.74
CA ASN A 148 -9.35 3.59 -5.14
C ASN A 148 -9.40 5.11 -5.25
N ALA A 149 -10.18 5.79 -4.40
CA ALA A 149 -10.24 7.24 -4.33
C ALA A 149 -8.86 7.86 -4.06
N LEU A 150 -8.14 7.32 -3.07
CA LEU A 150 -6.79 7.76 -2.76
C LEU A 150 -5.81 7.58 -3.93
N LYS A 151 -5.91 6.46 -4.66
CA LYS A 151 -5.11 6.23 -5.88
C LYS A 151 -5.43 7.23 -6.99
N THR A 152 -6.68 7.64 -7.13
CA THR A 152 -7.11 8.68 -8.07
C THR A 152 -6.48 10.03 -7.74
N LEU A 153 -6.53 10.46 -6.46
CA LEU A 153 -5.88 11.70 -6.03
C LEU A 153 -4.37 11.66 -6.24
N ARG A 154 -3.71 10.54 -5.90
CA ARG A 154 -2.28 10.35 -6.18
C ARG A 154 -1.96 10.45 -7.67
N SER A 155 -2.82 9.91 -8.53
CA SER A 155 -2.65 10.02 -9.98
C SER A 155 -2.80 11.45 -10.46
N LEU A 156 -3.74 12.21 -9.88
CA LEU A 156 -3.94 13.62 -10.20
C LEU A 156 -2.73 14.46 -9.76
N ALA A 157 -2.24 14.29 -8.52
CA ALA A 157 -1.06 15.01 -8.01
C ALA A 157 0.19 14.81 -8.88
N ARG A 158 0.38 13.59 -9.42
CA ARG A 158 1.50 13.26 -10.32
C ARG A 158 1.36 13.86 -11.72
N ALA A 159 0.15 14.22 -12.12
CA ALA A 159 -0.12 14.84 -13.42
C ALA A 159 0.00 16.37 -13.37
N LEU A 160 0.06 16.97 -12.17
CA LEU A 160 0.27 18.41 -12.02
C LEU A 160 1.69 18.80 -12.44
N PRO A 161 1.87 19.90 -13.19
CA PRO A 161 3.18 20.49 -13.48
C PRO A 161 3.99 20.79 -12.21
N GLU A 162 5.31 20.73 -12.33
CA GLU A 162 6.25 21.32 -11.37
C GLU A 162 6.43 22.78 -11.81
N ASP A 163 5.81 23.72 -11.10
CA ASP A 163 5.98 25.17 -11.37
C ASP A 163 7.30 25.71 -10.83
#